data_AF-A0A6M8EKN3-F1
#
_entry.id   AF-A0A6M8EKN3-F1
#
_cell.length_a   1.000
_cell.length_b   1.000
_cell.length_c   1.000
_cell.angle_alpha   90.00
_cell.angle_beta   90.00
_cell.angle_gamma   90.00
#
_symmetry.space_group_name_H-M   'P 1'
#
loop_
_entity.id
_entity.type
_entity.pdbx_description
1 polymer ?
#
loop_
_entity_poly.entity_id
_entity_poly.type
_entity_poly.pdbx_seq_one_letter_code
_entity_poly.pdbx_strand_id
1 'polypeptide(L)'
;MKFYDKGFIYKFKDYTQVQIFTAGTAILDMKIYEDKVCRSTFKCQDLKTFNKENLSSTYPDNFLKELFERNGKEITHRDKDNEILIKIKRD
;
A
#
# COMPACT_ATOMS: atom_id res chain seq x y z
N MET A 1 24.92 -2.25 -4.86
CA MET A 1 24.01 -2.17 -3.71
C MET A 1 22.60 -2.52 -4.21
N LYS A 2 21.98 -3.60 -3.72
CA LYS A 2 20.72 -4.17 -4.23
C LYS A 2 19.49 -3.37 -3.76
N PHE A 3 19.43 -2.07 -4.04
CA PHE A 3 18.23 -1.24 -3.79
C PHE A 3 17.18 -1.37 -4.88
N TYR A 4 17.50 -2.11 -5.94
CA TYR A 4 16.71 -2.19 -7.16
C TYR A 4 15.37 -2.92 -7.02
N ASP A 5 15.02 -3.43 -5.83
CA ASP A 5 13.74 -4.06 -5.51
C ASP A 5 13.33 -3.78 -4.04
N LYS A 6 13.39 -2.52 -3.61
CA LYS A 6 13.00 -2.13 -2.24
C LYS A 6 11.84 -1.13 -2.25
N GLY A 7 10.98 -1.30 -1.24
CA GLY A 7 9.90 -0.35 -0.94
C GLY A 7 10.17 0.41 0.34
N PHE A 8 9.64 1.63 0.41
CA PHE A 8 9.72 2.51 1.58
C PHE A 8 8.31 2.84 2.06
N ILE A 9 8.12 2.79 3.37
CA ILE A 9 6.87 3.19 4.03
C ILE A 9 7.20 4.38 4.93
N TYR A 10 6.69 5.55 4.57
CA TYR A 10 6.81 6.78 5.35
C TYR A 10 5.51 7.04 6.08
N LYS A 11 5.59 7.28 7.39
CA LYS A 11 4.43 7.61 8.22
C LYS A 11 4.45 9.10 8.52
N PHE A 12 3.50 9.83 7.96
CA PHE A 12 3.26 11.23 8.29
C PHE A 12 2.03 11.34 9.19
N LYS A 13 1.76 12.54 9.72
CA LYS A 13 0.63 12.78 10.61
C LYS A 13 -0.72 12.49 9.93
N ASP A 14 -0.86 12.88 8.67
CA ASP A 14 -2.14 12.86 7.95
C ASP A 14 -2.23 11.75 6.89
N TYR A 15 -1.10 11.11 6.56
CA TYR A 15 -1.05 10.05 5.55
C TYR A 15 0.14 9.11 5.73
N THR A 16 -0.02 7.89 5.24
CA THR A 16 1.08 6.95 5.05
C THR A 16 1.46 6.92 3.57
N GLN A 17 2.73 7.08 3.25
CA GLN A 17 3.23 7.00 1.87
C GLN A 17 3.99 5.69 1.66
N VAL A 18 3.64 4.98 0.60
CA VAL A 18 4.27 3.73 0.18
C VAL A 18 4.89 3.94 -1.19
N GLN A 19 6.21 3.82 -1.27
CA GLN A 19 6.96 3.94 -2.53
C GLN A 19 7.66 2.63 -2.85
N ILE A 20 7.64 2.20 -4.10
CA ILE A 20 8.42 1.06 -4.60
C ILE A 20 9.34 1.56 -5.70
N PHE A 21 10.63 1.25 -5.55
CA PHE A 21 11.65 1.60 -6.53
C PHE A 21 12.18 0.36 -7.22
N THR A 22 12.31 0.45 -8.55
CA THR A 22 12.98 -0.54 -9.37
C THR A 22 14.03 0.13 -10.24
N ALA A 23 15.24 -0.40 -10.32
CA ALA A 23 16.31 0.19 -11.15
C ALA A 23 16.61 1.69 -10.86
N GLY A 24 16.24 2.21 -9.67
CA GLY A 24 16.39 3.63 -9.32
C GLY A 24 15.22 4.53 -9.75
N THR A 25 14.17 3.98 -10.34
CA THR A 25 12.93 4.69 -10.71
C THR A 25 11.78 4.31 -9.78
N ALA A 26 10.95 5.28 -9.40
CA ALA A 26 9.74 5.01 -8.63
C ALA A 26 8.67 4.42 -9.54
N ILE A 27 8.34 3.14 -9.36
CA ILE A 27 7.31 2.44 -10.14
C ILE A 27 5.94 2.48 -9.46
N LEU A 28 5.93 2.75 -8.15
CA LEU A 28 4.73 2.97 -7.36
C LEU A 28 5.01 4.10 -6.38
N ASP A 29 4.14 5.11 -6.34
CA ASP A 29 4.11 6.12 -5.29
C ASP A 29 2.67 6.29 -4.85
N MET A 30 2.36 5.77 -3.67
CA MET A 30 1.00 5.74 -3.15
C MET A 30 0.93 6.50 -1.84
N LYS A 31 0.01 7.46 -1.74
CA LYS A 31 -0.33 8.16 -0.49
C LYS A 31 -1.68 7.69 -0.01
N ILE A 32 -1.72 7.19 1.21
CA ILE A 32 -2.89 6.60 1.86
C ILE A 32 -3.32 7.58 2.96
N TYR A 33 -4.41 8.28 2.71
CA TYR A 33 -5.08 9.17 3.67
C TYR A 33 -6.20 8.41 4.40
N GLU A 34 -6.90 9.08 5.32
CA GLU A 34 -8.03 8.47 6.02
C GLU A 34 -9.25 8.21 5.11
N ASP A 35 -9.42 9.02 4.07
CA ASP A 35 -10.60 9.05 3.20
C ASP A 35 -10.29 8.59 1.76
N LYS A 36 -9.03 8.64 1.34
CA LYS A 36 -8.63 8.43 -0.06
C LYS A 36 -7.24 7.82 -0.22
N VAL A 37 -7.01 7.25 -1.39
CA VAL A 37 -5.72 6.74 -1.85
C VAL A 37 -5.32 7.45 -3.12
N CYS A 38 -4.10 7.98 -3.16
CA CYS A 38 -3.55 8.66 -4.32
C CYS A 38 -2.35 7.88 -4.87
N ARG A 39 -2.42 7.42 -6.13
CA ARG A 39 -1.34 6.66 -6.81
C ARG A 39 -0.28 7.55 -7.49
N SER A 40 -0.51 8.87 -7.46
CA SER A 40 0.34 9.95 -7.97
C SER A 40 -0.29 11.29 -7.55
N THR A 41 0.34 12.42 -7.87
CA THR A 41 -0.15 13.77 -7.52
C THR A 41 -1.57 14.07 -8.03
N PHE A 42 -2.02 13.41 -9.11
CA PHE A 42 -3.29 13.72 -9.78
C PHE A 42 -4.30 12.57 -9.85
N LYS A 43 -4.00 11.40 -9.28
CA LYS A 43 -4.88 10.22 -9.34
C LYS A 43 -5.24 9.77 -7.95
N CYS A 44 -6.20 10.47 -7.35
CA CYS A 44 -6.79 10.13 -6.07
C CYS A 44 -8.17 9.52 -6.26
N GLN A 45 -8.46 8.48 -5.51
CA GLN A 45 -9.75 7.80 -5.45
C GLN A 45 -10.09 7.47 -4.01
N ASP A 46 -11.37 7.32 -3.71
CA ASP A 46 -11.80 6.87 -2.38
C ASP A 46 -11.32 5.45 -2.08
N LEU A 47 -11.18 5.15 -0.79
CA LEU A 47 -10.69 3.85 -0.31
C LEU A 47 -11.51 2.67 -0.83
N LYS A 48 -12.84 2.83 -0.88
CA LYS A 48 -13.77 1.79 -1.31
C LYS A 48 -13.60 1.46 -2.80
N THR A 49 -13.53 2.49 -3.65
CA THR A 49 -13.27 2.35 -5.08
C THR A 49 -11.90 1.73 -5.31
N PHE A 50 -10.87 2.13 -4.55
CA PHE A 50 -9.56 1.49 -4.61
C PHE A 50 -9.60 -0.01 -4.31
N ASN A 51 -10.24 -0.40 -3.21
CA ASN A 51 -10.37 -1.80 -2.82
C ASN A 51 -11.12 -2.60 -3.87
N LYS A 52 -12.22 -2.06 -4.40
CA LYS A 52 -13.01 -2.73 -5.44
C LYS A 52 -12.22 -2.94 -6.75
N GLU A 53 -11.43 -1.97 -7.17
CA GLU A 53 -10.71 -2.02 -8.44
C GLU A 53 -9.40 -2.83 -8.39
N ASN A 54 -8.76 -2.90 -7.23
CA ASN A 54 -7.38 -3.38 -7.12
C ASN A 54 -7.16 -4.47 -6.08
N LEU A 55 -8.11 -4.65 -5.17
CA LEU A 55 -8.12 -5.69 -4.16
C LEU A 55 -9.44 -6.45 -4.29
N SER A 56 -10.23 -6.50 -3.22
CA SER A 56 -11.59 -7.02 -3.24
C SER A 56 -12.57 -5.97 -2.71
N SER A 57 -13.78 -5.95 -3.25
CA SER A 57 -14.88 -5.13 -2.73
C SER A 57 -15.37 -5.57 -1.35
N THR A 58 -14.94 -6.74 -0.87
CA THR A 58 -15.28 -7.27 0.46
C THR A 58 -14.38 -6.69 1.57
N TYR A 59 -13.29 -6.02 1.19
CA TYR A 59 -12.36 -5.48 2.17
C TYR A 59 -12.89 -4.20 2.81
N PRO A 60 -12.71 -4.03 4.13
CA PRO A 60 -13.02 -2.77 4.81
C PRO A 60 -12.30 -1.60 4.15
N ASP A 61 -12.95 -0.44 4.06
CA ASP A 61 -12.37 0.75 3.41
C ASP A 61 -10.99 1.10 4.00
N ASN A 62 -10.83 0.99 5.32
CA ASN A 62 -9.59 1.28 6.03
C ASN A 62 -8.51 0.16 5.97
N PHE A 63 -8.78 -0.98 5.31
CA PHE A 63 -7.90 -2.14 5.28
C PHE A 63 -6.46 -1.80 4.88
N LEU A 64 -6.30 -1.02 3.81
CA LEU A 64 -4.99 -0.69 3.26
C LEU A 64 -4.16 0.11 4.28
N LYS A 65 -4.79 1.09 4.95
CA LYS A 65 -4.16 1.93 5.97
C LYS A 65 -3.72 1.08 7.16
N GLU A 66 -4.62 0.28 7.71
CA GLU A 66 -4.30 -0.61 8.85
C GLU A 66 -3.15 -1.57 8.53
N LEU A 67 -3.12 -2.12 7.31
CA LEU A 67 -2.10 -3.07 6.88
C LEU A 67 -0.69 -2.45 6.91
N PHE A 68 -0.53 -1.23 6.38
CA PHE A 68 0.77 -0.54 6.36
C PHE A 68 1.13 0.10 7.70
N GLU A 69 0.14 0.43 8.54
CA GLU A 69 0.36 0.97 9.87
C GLU A 69 0.81 -0.08 10.90
N ARG A 70 0.44 -1.35 10.73
CA ARG A 70 0.95 -2.46 11.58
C ARG A 70 2.48 -2.42 11.63
N ASN A 71 3.07 -2.38 12.83
CA ASN A 71 4.53 -2.26 13.05
C ASN A 71 5.28 -3.61 13.11
N GLY A 72 4.70 -4.70 12.60
CA GLY A 72 5.33 -6.04 12.65
C GLY A 72 6.59 -6.16 11.76
N LYS A 73 7.59 -6.95 12.17
CA LYS A 73 8.79 -7.20 11.34
C LYS A 73 8.43 -7.88 10.02
N GLU A 74 7.51 -8.83 10.07
CA GLU A 74 6.92 -9.47 8.89
C GLU A 74 5.40 -9.43 9.01
N ILE A 75 4.73 -8.98 7.95
CA ILE A 75 3.27 -9.00 7.81
C ILE A 75 2.95 -9.79 6.56
N THR A 76 2.08 -10.78 6.69
CA THR A 76 1.56 -11.55 5.55
C THR A 76 0.04 -11.51 5.60
N HIS A 77 -0.57 -10.93 4.57
CA HIS A 77 -2.00 -11.04 4.30
C HIS A 77 -2.18 -11.93 3.08
N ARG A 78 -2.88 -13.05 3.25
CA ARG A 78 -3.15 -14.00 2.16
C ARG A 78 -4.64 -14.25 2.11
N ASP A 79 -5.25 -13.84 1.02
CA ASP A 79 -6.64 -14.11 0.71
C ASP A 79 -6.69 -14.98 -0.54
N LYS A 80 -7.13 -16.22 -0.34
CA LYS A 80 -7.20 -17.20 -1.43
C LYS A 80 -8.44 -17.01 -2.29
N ASP A 81 -9.51 -16.49 -1.73
CA ASP A 81 -10.80 -16.36 -2.41
C ASP A 81 -10.74 -15.25 -3.47
N ASN A 82 -9.96 -14.20 -3.18
CA ASN A 82 -9.71 -13.09 -4.11
C ASN A 82 -8.31 -13.14 -4.77
N GLU A 83 -7.55 -14.23 -4.58
CA GLU A 83 -6.20 -14.43 -5.12
C GLU A 83 -5.19 -13.30 -4.77
N ILE A 84 -5.34 -12.70 -3.58
CA ILE A 84 -4.51 -11.57 -3.12
C ILE A 84 -3.44 -12.05 -2.13
N LEU A 85 -2.20 -11.65 -2.38
CA LEU A 85 -1.08 -11.82 -1.45
C LEU A 85 -0.36 -10.50 -1.22
N ILE A 86 -0.35 -10.04 0.03
CA ILE A 86 0.42 -8.87 0.44
C ILE A 86 1.43 -9.30 1.51
N LYS A 87 2.71 -9.10 1.23
CA LYS A 87 3.81 -9.39 2.17
C LYS A 87 4.63 -8.14 2.40
N ILE A 88 4.76 -7.73 3.65
CA ILE A 88 5.63 -6.62 4.08
C ILE A 88 6.73 -7.24 4.94
N LYS A 89 7.97 -7.16 4.48
CA LYS A 89 9.17 -7.55 5.24
C LYS A 89 9.99 -6.32 5.51
N ARG A 90 10.16 -5.98 6.78
CA ARG A 90 10.95 -4.83 7.23
C ARG A 90 12.35 -5.32 7.55
N ASP A 91 13.35 -4.66 6.96
CA ASP A 91 14.77 -4.85 7.30
C ASP A 91 15.06 -4.34 8.72
#